data_AF-A0A7S3F9Y1-F1
#
_entry.id   AF-A0A7S3F9Y1-F1
#
_cell.length_a   1.000
_cell.length_b   1.000
_cell.length_c   1.000
_cell.angle_alpha   90.00
_cell.angle_beta   90.00
_cell.angle_gamma   90.00
#
_symmetry.space_group_name_H-M   'P 1'
#
loop_
_entity.id
_entity.type
_entity.pdbx_description
1 polymer ?
#
loop_
_entity_poly.entity_id
_entity_poly.type
_entity_poly.pdbx_seq_one_letter_code
_entity_poly.pdbx_strand_id
1 'polypeptide(L)'
;AAAGGEGAAPSFALMLELEAAVAGEGGADAPDGMAVTRHPTLAWLSKESSKPGRAQGDAGTQLWTAHSTAGFASAVVEEHGLTRRGTEAHERMLEHVTGQMLEAVREVLRAGGWGELPGLAAPPVAHRWGNAFPAPCVDPVVAEQRFAASPCGTLVGCGDWAAPQGEEGRAEAAYLSGTAAASAVLAALNGDGR
;
A
#
# COMPACT_ATOMS: atom_id res chain seq x y z
N ALA A 1 -10.26 -29.94 6.52
CA ALA A 1 -8.89 -29.41 6.63
C ALA A 1 -8.83 -28.19 5.73
N ALA A 2 -8.83 -26.98 6.30
CA ALA A 2 -8.68 -25.76 5.51
C ALA A 2 -7.22 -25.70 5.04
N ALA A 3 -7.01 -25.72 3.73
CA ALA A 3 -5.71 -25.41 3.16
C ALA A 3 -5.37 -23.98 3.55
N GLY A 4 -4.30 -23.80 4.33
CA GLY A 4 -3.72 -22.50 4.64
C GLY A 4 -3.08 -21.93 3.37
N GLY A 5 -3.90 -21.29 2.52
CA GLY A 5 -3.38 -20.37 1.53
C GLY A 5 -2.95 -19.10 2.25
N GLU A 6 -1.74 -18.61 1.98
CA GLU A 6 -1.32 -17.27 2.40
C GLU A 6 -2.39 -16.29 1.89
N GLY A 7 -3.08 -15.61 2.81
CA GLY A 7 -4.09 -14.61 2.47
C GLY A 7 -3.45 -13.35 1.90
N ALA A 8 -4.27 -12.43 1.40
CA ALA A 8 -3.79 -11.10 1.01
C ALA A 8 -3.03 -10.44 2.17
N ALA A 9 -1.87 -9.86 1.87
CA ALA A 9 -0.99 -9.27 2.87
C ALA A 9 -1.46 -7.84 3.24
N PRO A 10 -1.50 -7.49 4.53
CA PRO A 10 -1.76 -6.13 4.97
C PRO A 10 -0.53 -5.22 4.77
N SER A 11 -0.76 -3.92 4.81
CA SER A 11 0.29 -2.90 4.85
C SER A 11 -0.16 -1.68 5.66
N PHE A 12 0.77 -1.03 6.34
CA PHE A 12 0.56 0.28 6.93
C PHE A 12 1.27 1.35 6.11
N ALA A 13 0.60 2.48 5.92
CA ALA A 13 1.19 3.67 5.32
C ALA A 13 1.28 4.77 6.38
N LEU A 14 2.47 5.32 6.58
CA LEU A 14 2.73 6.46 7.45
C LEU A 14 2.87 7.71 6.58
N MET A 15 2.05 8.73 6.85
CA MET A 15 2.11 10.04 6.22
C MET A 15 2.81 11.02 7.16
N LEU A 16 3.79 11.75 6.61
CA LEU A 16 4.62 12.71 7.32
C LEU A 16 4.55 14.07 6.64
N GLU A 17 4.39 15.12 7.43
CA GLU A 17 4.61 16.49 7.02
C GLU A 17 5.84 17.01 7.78
N LEU A 18 6.91 17.24 7.04
CA LEU A 18 8.20 17.65 7.56
C LEU A 18 8.41 19.13 7.31
N GLU A 19 9.03 19.81 8.26
CA GLU A 19 9.63 21.12 8.02
C GLU A 19 10.69 20.96 6.94
N ALA A 20 10.64 21.78 5.89
CA ALA A 20 11.68 21.81 4.88
C ALA A 20 12.96 22.22 5.59
N ALA A 21 13.92 21.29 5.71
CA ALA A 21 15.23 21.61 6.21
C ALA A 21 15.71 22.86 5.46
N VAL A 22 15.97 23.95 6.20
CA VAL A 22 16.50 25.19 5.62
C VAL A 22 17.70 24.77 4.80
N ALA A 23 17.68 25.01 3.49
CA ALA A 23 18.78 24.67 2.60
C ALA A 23 20.03 25.42 3.09
N GLY A 24 20.84 24.74 3.89
CA GLY A 24 21.92 25.39 4.65
C GLY A 24 22.31 24.55 5.87
N GLU A 25 23.41 23.83 5.72
CA GLU A 25 24.20 23.14 6.76
C GLU A 25 23.68 21.76 7.22
N GLY A 26 24.10 20.71 6.51
CA GLY A 26 24.24 19.35 7.05
C GLY A 26 23.23 18.30 6.60
N GLY A 27 22.14 18.69 5.94
CA GLY A 27 21.18 17.75 5.35
C GLY A 27 21.68 17.24 4.00
N ALA A 28 22.10 15.98 3.91
CA ALA A 28 22.24 15.34 2.62
C ALA A 28 20.84 15.19 2.00
N ASP A 29 20.64 15.68 0.77
CA ASP A 29 19.37 15.54 0.05
C ASP A 29 19.04 14.05 -0.11
N ALA A 30 18.14 13.55 0.74
CA ALA A 30 17.63 12.20 0.63
C ALA A 30 16.98 12.01 -0.75
N PRO A 31 17.13 10.84 -1.39
CA PRO A 31 16.45 10.54 -2.64
C PRO A 31 14.94 10.73 -2.52
N ASP A 32 14.29 11.12 -3.62
CA ASP A 32 12.84 11.30 -3.69
C ASP A 32 12.05 9.99 -3.45
N GLY A 33 12.71 8.84 -3.57
CA GLY A 33 12.13 7.53 -3.27
C GLY A 33 13.21 6.52 -2.91
N MET A 34 12.91 5.65 -1.93
CA MET A 34 13.86 4.69 -1.38
C MET A 34 13.18 3.35 -1.11
N ALA A 35 13.70 2.29 -1.73
CA ALA A 35 13.36 0.93 -1.36
C ALA A 35 14.19 0.49 -0.15
N VAL A 36 13.52 -0.06 0.86
CA VAL A 36 14.14 -0.50 2.12
C VAL A 36 14.05 -2.02 2.19
N THR A 37 15.19 -2.70 2.14
CA THR A 37 15.24 -4.17 2.00
C THR A 37 15.70 -4.92 3.26
N ARG A 38 16.22 -4.21 4.26
CA ARG A 38 16.83 -4.81 5.47
C ARG A 38 16.28 -4.26 6.79
N HIS A 39 15.17 -3.53 6.73
CA HIS A 39 14.50 -3.04 7.92
C HIS A 39 13.26 -3.91 8.19
N PRO A 40 13.04 -4.41 9.42
CA PRO A 40 11.88 -5.27 9.70
C PRO A 40 10.55 -4.53 9.54
N THR A 41 10.53 -3.24 9.86
CA THR A 41 9.32 -2.40 9.82
C THR A 41 9.00 -1.78 8.47
N LEU A 42 9.98 -1.25 7.72
CA LEU A 42 9.77 -0.42 6.53
C LEU A 42 10.21 -1.12 5.25
N ALA A 43 9.40 -0.97 4.20
CA ALA A 43 9.69 -1.47 2.86
C ALA A 43 9.97 -0.36 1.84
N TRP A 44 9.40 0.84 2.06
CA TRP A 44 9.50 1.94 1.10
C TRP A 44 9.34 3.30 1.77
N LEU A 45 10.04 4.32 1.26
CA LEU A 45 9.81 5.73 1.54
C LEU A 45 9.70 6.52 0.23
N SER A 46 8.87 7.55 0.21
CA SER A 46 8.68 8.43 -0.95
C SER A 46 8.42 9.86 -0.50
N LYS A 47 9.12 10.80 -1.12
CA LYS A 47 8.87 12.24 -1.03
C LYS A 47 7.72 12.58 -1.95
N GLU A 48 6.53 12.73 -1.40
CA GLU A 48 5.32 13.02 -2.18
C GLU A 48 5.40 14.39 -2.85
N SER A 49 6.05 15.37 -2.24
CA SER A 49 6.20 16.72 -2.80
C SER A 49 7.08 16.80 -4.06
N SER A 50 7.85 15.77 -4.40
CA SER A 50 8.62 15.74 -5.66
C SER A 50 7.79 15.23 -6.85
N LYS A 51 6.61 14.65 -6.60
CA LYS A 51 5.77 14.07 -7.66
C LYS A 51 5.13 15.15 -8.53
N PRO A 52 5.05 14.96 -9.86
CA PRO A 52 4.46 15.94 -10.77
C PRO A 52 3.02 16.33 -10.39
N GLY A 53 2.71 17.62 -10.45
CA GLY A 53 1.36 18.14 -10.20
C GLY A 53 0.93 18.15 -8.73
N ARG A 54 1.80 17.78 -7.78
CA ARG A 54 1.54 18.01 -6.36
C ARG A 54 1.80 19.46 -6.00
N ALA A 55 0.95 20.01 -5.14
CA ALA A 55 1.29 21.23 -4.43
C ALA A 55 2.62 20.95 -3.71
N GLN A 56 3.64 21.75 -4.01
CA GLN A 56 4.74 21.88 -3.08
C GLN A 56 4.07 22.34 -1.77
N GLY A 57 4.43 21.75 -0.62
CA GLY A 57 3.83 22.15 0.65
C GLY A 57 3.87 23.67 0.82
N ASP A 58 3.11 24.20 1.78
CA ASP A 58 3.25 25.62 2.17
C ASP A 58 4.74 25.96 2.25
N ALA A 59 5.16 27.12 1.72
CA ALA A 59 6.57 27.46 1.51
C ALA A 59 7.40 27.20 2.79
N GLY A 60 8.04 26.03 2.87
CA GLY A 60 8.65 25.56 4.12
C GLY A 60 8.25 24.17 4.61
N THR A 61 7.40 23.38 3.92
CA THR A 61 7.13 21.98 4.28
C THR A 61 7.34 20.97 3.14
N GLN A 62 7.61 19.71 3.50
CA GLN A 62 7.76 18.58 2.59
C GLN A 62 6.88 17.41 3.04
N LEU A 63 6.17 16.80 2.10
CA LEU A 63 5.30 15.66 2.35
C LEU A 63 6.03 14.36 2.01
N TRP A 64 5.94 13.39 2.91
CA TRP A 64 6.55 12.07 2.76
C TRP A 64 5.56 10.97 3.12
N THR A 65 5.68 9.83 2.45
CA THR A 65 4.95 8.60 2.77
C THR A 65 5.95 7.47 2.97
N ALA A 66 5.77 6.69 4.03
CA ALA A 66 6.50 5.45 4.26
C ALA A 66 5.53 4.26 4.29
N HIS A 67 5.92 3.13 3.70
CA HIS A 67 5.15 1.89 3.73
C HIS A 67 5.86 0.84 4.58
N SER A 68 5.07 0.12 5.36
CA SER A 68 5.56 -0.99 6.15
C SER A 68 5.89 -2.21 5.30
N THR A 69 6.70 -3.12 5.84
CA THR A 69 6.77 -4.49 5.33
C THR A 69 5.44 -5.22 5.59
N ALA A 70 5.17 -6.27 4.80
CA ALA A 70 4.05 -7.17 5.02
C ALA A 70 4.20 -7.95 6.35
N GLY A 71 5.43 -8.32 6.72
CA GLY A 71 5.71 -9.04 7.96
C GLY A 71 5.38 -8.23 9.20
N PHE A 72 5.81 -6.97 9.25
CA PHE A 72 5.45 -6.05 10.33
C PHE A 72 3.93 -5.83 10.41
N ALA A 73 3.29 -5.56 9.27
CA ALA A 73 1.84 -5.33 9.25
C ALA A 73 1.04 -6.55 9.73
N SER A 74 1.47 -7.75 9.33
CA SER A 74 0.83 -9.00 9.75
C SER A 74 0.98 -9.22 11.26
N ALA A 75 2.17 -8.98 11.81
CA ALA A 75 2.40 -9.12 13.26
C ALA A 75 1.52 -8.17 14.08
N VAL A 76 1.40 -6.90 13.65
CA VAL A 76 0.51 -5.92 14.30
C VAL A 76 -0.95 -6.36 14.21
N VAL A 77 -1.39 -6.86 13.06
CA VAL A 77 -2.78 -7.34 12.90
C VAL A 77 -3.04 -8.60 13.73
N GLU A 78 -2.06 -9.49 13.88
CA GLU A 78 -2.14 -10.67 14.73
C GLU A 78 -2.23 -10.29 16.22
N GLU A 79 -1.41 -9.33 16.66
CA GLU A 79 -1.39 -8.84 18.05
C GLU A 79 -2.69 -8.11 18.44
N HIS A 80 -3.16 -7.19 17.59
CA HIS A 80 -4.31 -6.34 17.91
C HIS A 80 -5.65 -6.88 17.40
N GLY A 81 -5.63 -7.90 16.54
CA GLY A 81 -6.79 -8.43 15.85
C GLY A 81 -7.39 -7.47 14.80
N LEU A 82 -8.50 -7.90 14.20
CA LEU A 82 -9.24 -7.09 13.24
C LEU A 82 -10.02 -5.97 13.95
N THR A 83 -9.40 -4.79 14.01
CA THR A 83 -10.05 -3.58 14.53
C THR A 83 -10.86 -2.84 13.46
N ARG A 84 -11.90 -2.12 13.88
CA ARG A 84 -12.80 -1.33 13.03
C ARG A 84 -12.46 0.16 13.14
N ARG A 85 -12.36 0.86 12.01
CA ARG A 85 -12.11 2.32 11.97
C ARG A 85 -13.07 3.10 12.87
N GLY A 86 -12.54 4.07 13.62
CA GLY A 86 -13.30 4.92 14.53
C GLY A 86 -13.59 4.29 15.90
N THR A 87 -13.11 3.08 16.17
CA THR A 87 -13.11 2.53 17.53
C THR A 87 -11.81 2.86 18.24
N GLU A 88 -11.87 3.03 19.55
CA GLU A 88 -10.70 3.30 20.40
C GLU A 88 -9.57 2.26 20.23
N ALA A 89 -9.94 0.98 20.02
CA ALA A 89 -8.98 -0.08 19.75
C ALA A 89 -8.24 0.11 18.41
N HIS A 90 -8.92 0.64 17.39
CA HIS A 90 -8.29 0.93 16.11
C HIS A 90 -7.36 2.14 16.20
N GLU A 91 -7.80 3.22 16.85
CA GLU A 91 -7.00 4.42 17.01
C GLU A 91 -5.73 4.15 17.83
N ARG A 92 -5.83 3.40 18.94
CA ARG A 92 -4.65 2.98 19.72
C ARG A 92 -3.65 2.16 18.91
N MET A 93 -4.14 1.28 18.03
CA MET A 93 -3.27 0.49 17.16
C MET A 93 -2.59 1.40 16.12
N LEU A 94 -3.29 2.36 15.53
CA LEU A 94 -2.68 3.33 14.61
C LEU A 94 -1.67 4.24 15.31
N GLU A 95 -1.92 4.67 16.55
CA GLU A 95 -0.95 5.43 17.35
C GLU A 95 0.33 4.63 17.61
N HIS A 96 0.18 3.35 17.99
CA HIS A 96 1.30 2.43 18.20
C HIS A 96 2.14 2.26 16.92
N VAL A 97 1.47 1.96 15.79
CA VAL A 97 2.10 1.81 14.47
C VAL A 97 2.79 3.11 14.04
N THR A 98 2.15 4.26 14.27
CA THR A 98 2.72 5.57 13.94
C THR A 98 4.05 5.78 14.64
N GLY A 99 4.15 5.48 15.94
CA GLY A 99 5.39 5.57 16.69
C GLY A 99 6.49 4.65 16.17
N GLN A 100 6.16 3.37 15.93
CA GLN A 100 7.13 2.38 15.44
C GLN A 100 7.63 2.70 14.02
N MET A 101 6.74 3.10 13.11
CA MET A 101 7.11 3.45 11.75
C MET A 101 7.91 4.76 11.71
N LEU A 102 7.57 5.76 12.55
CA LEU A 102 8.33 7.00 12.62
C LEU A 102 9.77 6.76 13.08
N GLU A 103 9.97 5.92 14.10
CA GLU A 103 11.32 5.58 14.55
C GLU A 103 12.09 4.81 13.47
N ALA A 104 11.44 3.86 12.80
CA ALA A 104 12.03 3.17 11.66
C ALA A 104 12.47 4.13 10.54
N VAL A 105 11.70 5.19 10.26
CA VAL A 105 12.09 6.22 9.28
C VAL A 105 13.38 6.90 9.72
N ARG A 106 13.50 7.31 10.99
CA ARG A 106 14.72 7.93 11.53
C ARG A 106 15.93 7.01 11.42
N GLU A 107 15.75 5.74 11.79
CA GLU A 107 16.81 4.72 11.70
C GLU A 107 17.30 4.54 10.27
N VAL A 108 16.38 4.41 9.31
CA VAL A 108 16.70 4.26 7.88
C VAL A 108 17.44 5.50 7.35
N LEU A 109 16.97 6.70 7.70
CA LEU A 109 17.62 7.94 7.27
C LEU A 109 19.05 8.06 7.79
N ARG A 110 19.25 7.78 9.08
CA ARG A 110 20.57 7.79 9.72
C ARG A 110 21.49 6.72 9.13
N ALA A 111 21.00 5.49 8.97
CA ALA A 111 21.78 4.37 8.47
C ALA A 111 22.21 4.55 7.00
N GLY A 112 21.42 5.26 6.20
CA GLY A 112 21.78 5.59 4.82
C GLY A 112 22.64 6.86 4.67
N GLY A 113 22.98 7.54 5.76
CA GLY A 113 23.82 8.73 5.72
C GLY A 113 23.10 10.00 5.24
N TRP A 114 21.76 10.02 5.29
CA TRP A 114 20.95 11.18 4.89
C TRP A 114 20.66 12.16 6.04
N GLY A 115 21.20 11.88 7.23
CA GLY A 115 21.06 12.72 8.41
C GLY A 115 19.85 12.35 9.27
N GLU A 116 19.51 13.25 10.18
CA GLU A 116 18.33 13.11 11.03
C GLU A 116 17.05 13.52 10.29
N LEU A 117 15.93 12.91 10.68
CA LEU A 117 14.63 13.34 10.19
C LEU A 117 14.38 14.80 10.60
N PRO A 118 14.01 15.70 9.66
CA PRO A 118 13.61 17.07 10.00
C PRO A 118 12.46 17.13 11.00
N GLY A 119 12.21 18.33 11.53
CA GLY A 119 11.07 18.60 12.40
C GLY A 119 9.75 18.22 11.73
N LEU A 120 8.78 17.78 12.54
CA LEU A 120 7.43 17.47 12.06
C LEU A 120 6.60 18.75 12.07
N ALA A 121 6.15 19.21 10.91
CA ALA A 121 5.27 20.37 10.79
C ALA A 121 3.81 20.04 11.16
N ALA A 122 3.43 18.76 11.13
CA ALA A 122 2.15 18.27 11.65
C ALA A 122 2.30 16.88 12.30
N PRO A 123 1.34 16.46 13.16
CA PRO A 123 1.35 15.11 13.72
C PRO A 123 1.32 14.05 12.62
N PRO A 124 2.19 13.02 12.70
CA PRO A 124 2.24 11.95 11.71
C PRO A 124 0.98 11.08 11.80
N VAL A 125 0.53 10.54 10.66
CA VAL A 125 -0.71 9.76 10.59
C VAL A 125 -0.46 8.43 9.89
N ALA A 126 -0.79 7.32 10.57
CA ALA A 126 -0.80 6.00 9.97
C ALA A 126 -2.18 5.62 9.39
N HIS A 127 -2.16 4.81 8.33
CA HIS A 127 -3.35 4.20 7.73
C HIS A 127 -3.13 2.71 7.49
N ARG A 128 -4.16 1.89 7.74
CA ARG A 128 -4.12 0.44 7.51
C ARG A 128 -4.79 0.04 6.19
N TRP A 129 -4.02 -0.59 5.31
CA TRP A 129 -4.51 -1.34 4.16
C TRP A 129 -4.65 -2.82 4.54
N GLY A 130 -5.88 -3.29 4.78
CA GLY A 130 -6.12 -4.64 5.31
C GLY A 130 -5.77 -5.78 4.34
N ASN A 131 -6.04 -5.58 3.06
CA ASN A 131 -5.71 -6.51 1.97
C ASN A 131 -4.94 -5.73 0.89
N ALA A 132 -3.76 -5.24 1.26
CA ALA A 132 -2.98 -4.33 0.41
C ALA A 132 -2.44 -5.02 -0.83
N PHE A 133 -1.98 -6.27 -0.67
CA PHE A 133 -1.36 -7.05 -1.73
C PHE A 133 -2.03 -8.43 -1.79
N PRO A 134 -2.77 -8.76 -2.86
CA PRO A 134 -3.41 -10.06 -3.00
C PRO A 134 -2.37 -11.17 -3.13
N ALA A 135 -2.73 -12.36 -2.64
CA ALA A 135 -1.98 -13.57 -2.92
C ALA A 135 -2.15 -14.00 -4.39
N PRO A 136 -1.23 -14.80 -4.94
CA PRO A 136 -1.35 -15.32 -6.30
C PRO A 136 -2.70 -16.02 -6.53
N CYS A 137 -3.30 -15.78 -7.70
CA CYS A 137 -4.57 -16.40 -8.06
C CYS A 137 -4.38 -17.92 -8.21
N VAL A 138 -5.07 -18.70 -7.37
CA VAL A 138 -4.98 -20.17 -7.37
C VAL A 138 -5.92 -20.85 -8.36
N ASP A 139 -6.90 -20.10 -8.88
CA ASP A 139 -7.82 -20.61 -9.89
C ASP A 139 -7.26 -20.30 -11.29
N PRO A 140 -6.82 -21.31 -12.06
CA PRO A 140 -6.22 -21.09 -13.37
C PRO A 140 -7.19 -20.49 -14.38
N VAL A 141 -8.50 -20.77 -14.26
CA VAL A 141 -9.51 -20.22 -15.16
C VAL A 141 -9.68 -18.72 -14.88
N VAL A 142 -9.74 -18.33 -13.61
CA VAL A 142 -9.82 -16.91 -13.24
C VAL A 142 -8.54 -16.18 -13.59
N ALA A 143 -7.37 -16.79 -13.39
CA ALA A 143 -6.09 -16.20 -13.73
C ALA A 143 -5.94 -15.96 -15.24
N GLU A 144 -6.36 -16.94 -16.07
CA GLU A 144 -6.34 -16.84 -17.53
C GLU A 144 -7.36 -15.81 -18.05
N GLN A 145 -8.60 -15.88 -17.58
CA GLN A 145 -9.66 -14.96 -18.00
C GLN A 145 -9.50 -13.55 -17.43
N ARG A 146 -8.75 -13.42 -16.34
CA ARG A 146 -8.56 -12.20 -15.53
C ARG A 146 -9.84 -11.69 -14.87
N PHE A 147 -10.85 -12.53 -14.69
CA PHE A 147 -12.05 -12.24 -13.92
C PHE A 147 -12.68 -13.54 -13.43
N ALA A 148 -13.51 -13.45 -12.39
CA ALA A 148 -14.35 -14.56 -11.95
C ALA A 148 -15.80 -14.30 -12.38
N ALA A 149 -16.51 -15.32 -12.84
CA ALA A 149 -17.93 -15.24 -13.16
C ALA A 149 -18.74 -16.21 -12.28
N SER A 150 -19.96 -15.82 -11.90
CA SER A 150 -20.88 -16.75 -11.28
C SER A 150 -21.27 -17.86 -12.27
N PRO A 151 -21.62 -19.07 -11.81
CA PRO A 151 -22.06 -20.15 -12.70
C PRO A 151 -23.26 -19.80 -13.59
N CYS A 152 -24.12 -18.88 -13.13
CA CYS A 152 -25.26 -18.38 -13.89
C CYS A 152 -24.93 -17.18 -14.79
N GLY A 153 -23.68 -16.71 -14.82
CA GLY A 153 -23.21 -15.61 -15.67
C GLY A 153 -23.73 -14.22 -15.26
N THR A 154 -24.48 -14.11 -14.17
CA THR A 154 -25.11 -12.83 -13.76
C THR A 154 -24.19 -11.92 -12.96
N LEU A 155 -23.11 -12.46 -12.40
CA LEU A 155 -22.16 -11.71 -11.58
C LEU A 155 -20.76 -11.92 -12.13
N VAL A 156 -20.02 -10.82 -12.27
CA VAL A 156 -18.61 -10.84 -12.63
C VAL A 156 -17.82 -10.08 -11.58
N GLY A 157 -16.77 -10.69 -11.06
CA GLY A 157 -15.79 -10.10 -10.16
C GLY A 157 -14.48 -9.84 -10.90
N CYS A 158 -13.93 -8.65 -10.76
CA CYS A 158 -12.64 -8.26 -11.31
C CYS A 158 -11.80 -7.55 -10.23
N GLY A 159 -10.50 -7.46 -10.47
CA GLY A 159 -9.56 -6.79 -9.57
C GLY A 159 -8.11 -7.17 -9.84
N ASP A 160 -7.22 -6.51 -9.13
CA ASP A 160 -5.77 -6.77 -9.14
C ASP A 160 -5.39 -8.20 -8.71
N TRP A 161 -6.28 -8.90 -8.01
CA TRP A 161 -6.11 -10.31 -7.62
C TRP A 161 -6.42 -11.31 -8.74
N ALA A 162 -7.22 -10.91 -9.74
CA ALA A 162 -7.61 -11.78 -10.86
C ALA A 162 -6.59 -11.66 -11.99
N ALA A 163 -5.37 -12.13 -11.73
CA ALA A 163 -4.25 -12.03 -12.65
C ALA A 163 -3.38 -13.30 -12.63
N PRO A 164 -2.63 -13.57 -13.71
CA PRO A 164 -1.59 -14.58 -13.72
C PRO A 164 -0.54 -14.36 -12.63
N GLN A 165 0.08 -15.44 -12.18
CA GLN A 165 1.12 -15.40 -11.14
C GLN A 165 2.26 -14.45 -11.51
N GLY A 166 2.62 -13.58 -10.56
CA GLY A 166 3.65 -12.56 -10.71
C GLY A 166 3.13 -11.25 -11.31
N GLU A 167 1.84 -11.18 -11.66
CA GLU A 167 1.21 -9.95 -12.14
C GLU A 167 0.28 -9.30 -11.11
N GLU A 168 -0.19 -10.05 -10.12
CA GLU A 168 -1.18 -9.65 -9.12
C GLU A 168 -0.77 -8.42 -8.29
N GLY A 169 -1.76 -7.72 -7.75
CA GLY A 169 -1.55 -6.59 -6.83
C GLY A 169 -1.04 -5.30 -7.48
N ARG A 170 -0.90 -5.28 -8.80
CA ARG A 170 -0.48 -4.11 -9.58
C ARG A 170 -1.68 -3.37 -10.14
N ALA A 171 -1.56 -2.06 -10.28
CA ALA A 171 -2.59 -1.24 -10.93
C ALA A 171 -2.88 -1.71 -12.37
N GLU A 172 -1.85 -2.17 -13.09
CA GLU A 172 -2.00 -2.75 -14.43
C GLU A 172 -2.89 -4.00 -14.42
N ALA A 173 -2.72 -4.90 -13.44
CA ALA A 173 -3.55 -6.09 -13.31
C ALA A 173 -5.02 -5.73 -13.05
N ALA A 174 -5.29 -4.75 -12.19
CA ALA A 174 -6.64 -4.24 -11.97
C ALA A 174 -7.29 -3.71 -13.25
N TYR A 175 -6.53 -2.93 -14.02
CA TYR A 175 -7.00 -2.37 -15.30
C TYR A 175 -7.31 -3.46 -16.33
N LEU A 176 -6.40 -4.42 -16.51
CA LEU A 176 -6.58 -5.52 -17.45
C LEU A 176 -7.76 -6.42 -17.05
N SER A 177 -7.88 -6.73 -15.76
CA SER A 177 -8.98 -7.50 -15.19
C SER A 177 -10.34 -6.82 -15.41
N GLY A 178 -10.44 -5.52 -15.09
CA GLY A 178 -11.67 -4.76 -15.32
C GLY A 178 -12.05 -4.69 -16.80
N THR A 179 -11.07 -4.54 -17.68
CA THR A 179 -11.28 -4.53 -19.14
C THR A 179 -11.81 -5.89 -19.62
N ALA A 180 -11.18 -6.99 -19.19
CA ALA A 180 -11.58 -8.35 -19.57
C ALA A 180 -13.01 -8.67 -19.10
N ALA A 181 -13.33 -8.34 -17.84
CA ALA A 181 -14.68 -8.48 -17.29
C ALA A 181 -15.72 -7.70 -18.09
N ALA A 182 -15.45 -6.44 -18.42
CA ALA A 182 -16.36 -5.61 -19.19
C ALA A 182 -16.59 -6.17 -20.61
N SER A 183 -15.53 -6.64 -21.29
CA SER A 183 -15.65 -7.28 -22.60
C SER A 183 -16.51 -8.54 -22.56
N ALA A 184 -16.35 -9.38 -21.52
CA ALA A 184 -17.17 -10.59 -21.35
C ALA A 184 -18.66 -10.24 -21.16
N VAL A 185 -18.96 -9.23 -20.34
CA VAL A 185 -20.34 -8.75 -20.13
C VAL A 185 -20.95 -8.23 -21.44
N LEU A 186 -20.22 -7.40 -22.19
CA LEU A 186 -20.69 -6.88 -23.47
C LEU A 186 -20.92 -7.98 -24.50
N ALA A 187 -20.07 -9.01 -24.53
CA ALA A 187 -20.24 -10.15 -25.41
C ALA A 187 -21.50 -10.94 -25.09
N ALA A 188 -21.80 -11.18 -23.81
CA ALA A 188 -23.02 -11.85 -23.37
C ALA A 188 -24.28 -11.07 -23.77
N LEU A 189 -24.31 -9.75 -23.49
CA LEU A 189 -25.45 -8.89 -23.82
C LEU A 189 -25.72 -8.79 -25.33
N ASN A 190 -24.67 -8.79 -26.14
CA ASN A 190 -24.79 -8.77 -27.61
C ASN A 190 -25.08 -10.16 -28.20
N GLY A 191 -24.78 -11.23 -27.46
CA GLY A 191 -25.04 -12.62 -27.83
C GLY A 191 -26.49 -13.06 -27.59
N ASP A 192 -27.16 -12.49 -26.60
CA ASP A 192 -28.57 -12.76 -26.24
C ASP A 192 -29.60 -12.13 -27.21
N GLY A 193 -29.15 -11.63 -28.37
CA GLY A 193 -29.97 -11.00 -29.41
C GLY A 193 -30.18 -11.83 -30.69
N ARG A 194 -30.04 -13.16 -30.65
CA ARG A 194 -30.35 -14.06 -31.78
C ARG A 194 -31.35 -15.14 -31.42
#